data_AF-A0A3L7PN63-F1
#
_entry.id   AF-A0A3L7PN63-F1
#
_cell.length_a   1.000
_cell.length_b   1.000
_cell.length_c   1.000
_cell.angle_alpha   90.00
_cell.angle_beta   90.00
_cell.angle_gamma   90.00
#
_symmetry.space_group_name_H-M   'P 1'
#
loop_
_entity.id
_entity.type
_entity.pdbx_description
1 polymer ?
#
loop_
_entity_poly.entity_id
_entity_poly.type
_entity_poly.pdbx_seq_one_letter_code
_entity_poly.pdbx_strand_id
1 'polypeptide(L)'
;MTNTGDLVLGRFARWVGGCAVAVGLALASHANAQLRVVAYNITGLAGDQVALKAVVASFHTDNVAGYAAPVGLFLFSEVHTTNTTALLTLVNQAAPAGYTYALATYTGSGSEDSASGAEAVIYRTDLVTEIPSGHIDLSTGGSRNSDRWLFQLKGYTSTAASFYVYGSHLKASTGTANVDIRLAGVQTLRANCDALGAGVRAIYGGDMNFYTNTETGYVAFMAAGNGAAVDPLGTTNWTGATNAWKHTQSPRDILANGLIGGGMDDRFDFMLPTAQMMDGAGVAFIPGGYRAVGNDGNHYNLAVNNGTNSYFSDTARSNTLAANLFNSADHIPVLMDFQVPAWNTAVLGTVPARVIQGATSVTAQVRVANDAPGDNLIGVDPLDYTVTGTGVLSGAFTGVAALTPSYTAVNMPIVTSTVGLRTGTATVTSANEAVQNPSIALPVSVQVLRVSNGSFSASADANTITIPIIATVAGPAVDALISVSNFGFTADQATMDIDSVQIPSGPFSYVSGTATGIGATPGSVRVRFDPTGLTPGVYTAAATIAVSDENVPGATAAQIVATLSATIGGGNPADLNGDGLVNGADLGILLAGWGAPGPADLDHDGTVGGSDLAILLGLWG
;
A
#
# COMPACT_ATOMS: atom_id res chain seq x y z
N MET A 1 25.41 -16.40 13.79
CA MET A 1 23.99 -16.21 14.17
C MET A 1 23.44 -15.13 13.27
N THR A 2 22.90 -15.56 12.13
CA THR A 2 22.39 -14.72 11.05
C THR A 2 20.98 -14.26 11.37
N ASN A 3 20.76 -12.95 11.36
CA ASN A 3 19.46 -12.32 11.59
C ASN A 3 18.55 -12.57 10.37
N THR A 4 17.57 -13.46 10.53
CA THR A 4 16.54 -13.82 9.53
C THR A 4 15.30 -12.91 9.63
N GLY A 5 15.51 -11.60 9.75
CA GLY A 5 14.44 -10.65 10.12
C GLY A 5 13.78 -9.84 9.01
N ASP A 6 14.15 -9.99 7.72
CA ASP A 6 13.92 -8.93 6.73
C ASP A 6 13.20 -9.37 5.44
N LEU A 7 12.08 -10.11 5.56
CA LEU A 7 11.26 -10.54 4.42
C LEU A 7 9.80 -10.03 4.43
N VAL A 8 9.41 -9.09 5.30
CA VAL A 8 7.99 -8.65 5.39
C VAL A 8 7.82 -7.12 5.45
N LEU A 9 8.70 -6.36 4.81
CA LEU A 9 8.43 -4.97 4.46
C LEU A 9 8.30 -4.90 2.94
N GLY A 10 7.04 -4.92 2.47
CA GLY A 10 6.68 -4.83 1.05
C GLY A 10 7.35 -3.64 0.35
N ARG A 11 7.43 -3.68 -0.99
CA ARG A 11 8.01 -2.60 -1.81
C ARG A 11 7.38 -1.26 -1.40
N PHE A 12 6.07 -1.28 -1.09
CA PHE A 12 5.28 -0.15 -0.62
C PHE A 12 5.85 0.59 0.62
N ALA A 13 6.26 -0.12 1.66
CA ALA A 13 6.73 0.51 2.91
C ALA A 13 8.10 1.21 2.73
N ARG A 14 8.94 0.68 1.84
CA ARG A 14 10.25 1.28 1.48
C ARG A 14 10.10 2.60 0.73
N TRP A 15 9.00 2.81 0.01
CA TRP A 15 8.72 4.08 -0.69
C TRP A 15 8.16 5.16 0.24
N VAL A 16 7.28 4.80 1.17
CA VAL A 16 6.65 5.79 2.07
C VAL A 16 7.64 6.36 3.10
N GLY A 17 8.67 5.60 3.49
CA GLY A 17 9.77 6.09 4.34
C GLY A 17 10.81 6.97 3.64
N GLY A 18 10.77 7.10 2.31
CA GLY A 18 11.83 7.68 1.48
C GLY A 18 11.71 9.16 1.12
N CYS A 19 10.88 9.95 1.82
CA CYS A 19 10.79 11.40 1.56
C CYS A 19 11.92 12.23 2.21
N ALA A 20 12.93 11.60 2.81
CA ALA A 20 14.19 12.25 3.16
C ALA A 20 15.38 11.41 2.66
N VAL A 21 16.17 12.00 1.77
CA VAL A 21 17.41 11.50 1.15
C VAL A 21 17.23 10.60 -0.08
N ALA A 22 17.22 11.26 -1.25
CA ALA A 22 17.50 10.64 -2.53
C ALA A 22 19.01 10.41 -2.69
N VAL A 23 19.47 9.16 -2.64
CA VAL A 23 20.74 8.71 -3.25
C VAL A 23 20.52 7.32 -3.85
N GLY A 24 20.88 7.19 -5.13
CA GLY A 24 20.60 6.03 -5.97
C GLY A 24 21.13 4.71 -5.43
N LEU A 25 20.25 3.72 -5.37
CA LEU A 25 20.57 2.31 -5.29
C LEU A 25 19.79 1.62 -6.41
N ALA A 26 20.52 0.88 -7.25
CA ALA A 26 20.02 0.19 -8.43
C ALA A 26 18.78 -0.66 -8.09
N LEU A 27 17.64 -0.29 -8.67
CA LEU A 27 16.41 -1.06 -8.62
C LEU A 27 16.55 -2.29 -9.50
N ALA A 28 17.01 -3.40 -8.94
CA ALA A 28 16.71 -4.71 -9.49
C ALA A 28 15.29 -5.09 -9.06
N SER A 29 14.28 -4.53 -9.74
CA SER A 29 12.89 -4.97 -9.60
C SER A 29 12.44 -5.58 -10.92
N HIS A 30 12.72 -6.87 -11.11
CA HIS A 30 12.08 -7.65 -12.15
C HIS A 30 11.40 -8.80 -11.40
N ALA A 31 10.22 -8.54 -10.88
CA ALA A 31 9.28 -9.61 -10.60
C ALA A 31 8.15 -9.35 -11.58
N ASN A 32 7.82 -10.35 -12.40
CA ASN A 32 6.61 -10.31 -13.20
C ASN A 32 5.59 -11.11 -12.40
N ALA A 33 4.42 -10.53 -12.13
CA ALA A 33 3.48 -11.09 -11.17
C ALA A 33 2.83 -12.39 -11.63
N GLN A 34 2.86 -12.65 -12.92
CA GLN A 34 2.28 -13.84 -13.50
C GLN A 34 3.12 -15.11 -13.24
N LEU A 35 2.39 -16.22 -13.12
CA LEU A 35 2.94 -17.55 -13.22
C LEU A 35 2.85 -18.00 -14.69
N ARG A 36 4.00 -18.04 -15.38
CA ARG A 36 4.10 -18.65 -16.71
C ARG A 36 4.48 -20.13 -16.57
N VAL A 37 3.70 -21.01 -17.18
CA VAL A 37 3.95 -22.46 -17.22
C VAL A 37 4.22 -22.87 -18.67
N VAL A 38 5.22 -23.72 -18.87
CA VAL A 38 5.56 -24.29 -20.18
C VAL A 38 5.57 -25.80 -20.07
N ALA A 39 4.85 -26.47 -20.96
CA ALA A 39 4.94 -27.92 -21.17
C ALA A 39 5.73 -28.20 -22.45
N TYR A 40 6.71 -29.10 -22.39
CA TYR A 40 7.53 -29.44 -23.56
C TYR A 40 8.03 -30.88 -23.54
N ASN A 41 7.59 -31.72 -24.47
CA ASN A 41 8.26 -32.99 -24.75
C ASN A 41 9.60 -32.72 -25.44
N ILE A 42 10.69 -33.12 -24.80
CA ILE A 42 12.07 -32.90 -25.26
C ILE A 42 12.73 -34.16 -25.82
N THR A 43 11.94 -35.22 -26.03
CA THR A 43 12.35 -36.45 -26.72
C THR A 43 13.63 -37.06 -26.12
N GLY A 44 13.72 -37.14 -24.79
CA GLY A 44 14.90 -37.69 -24.12
C GLY A 44 16.20 -36.92 -24.37
N LEU A 45 16.15 -35.61 -24.67
CA LEU A 45 17.30 -34.79 -25.09
C LEU A 45 18.00 -35.32 -26.36
N ALA A 46 17.26 -36.00 -27.25
CA ALA A 46 17.83 -36.55 -28.48
C ALA A 46 18.25 -35.49 -29.51
N GLY A 47 17.61 -34.32 -29.49
CA GLY A 47 17.90 -33.22 -30.42
C GLY A 47 19.13 -32.38 -30.06
N ASP A 48 19.32 -31.29 -30.81
CA ASP A 48 20.42 -30.34 -30.60
C ASP A 48 20.20 -29.54 -29.30
N GLN A 49 21.11 -29.72 -28.34
CA GLN A 49 21.02 -29.09 -27.03
C GLN A 49 21.30 -27.57 -27.05
N VAL A 50 22.05 -27.06 -28.02
CA VAL A 50 22.25 -25.62 -28.22
C VAL A 50 20.95 -24.99 -28.71
N ALA A 51 20.28 -25.64 -29.66
CA ALA A 51 18.96 -25.24 -30.14
C ALA A 51 17.93 -25.31 -29.01
N LEU A 52 17.90 -26.41 -28.23
CA LEU A 52 17.00 -26.55 -27.08
C LEU A 52 17.19 -25.43 -26.06
N LYS A 53 18.45 -25.09 -25.73
CA LYS A 53 18.73 -23.95 -24.83
C LYS A 53 18.20 -22.64 -25.38
N ALA A 54 18.34 -22.40 -26.68
CA ALA A 54 17.81 -21.20 -27.33
C ALA A 54 16.27 -21.16 -27.33
N VAL A 55 15.61 -22.32 -27.52
CA VAL A 55 14.15 -22.47 -27.34
C VAL A 55 13.75 -22.15 -25.90
N VAL A 56 14.43 -22.72 -24.90
CA VAL A 56 14.15 -22.44 -23.48
C VAL A 56 14.30 -20.95 -23.16
N ALA A 57 15.35 -20.31 -23.66
CA ALA A 57 15.57 -18.87 -23.49
C ALA A 57 14.44 -18.04 -24.12
N SER A 58 13.88 -18.48 -25.24
CA SER A 58 12.79 -17.79 -25.93
C SER A 58 11.51 -17.72 -25.09
N PHE A 59 11.23 -18.73 -24.25
CA PHE A 59 10.03 -18.76 -23.41
C PHE A 59 9.97 -17.61 -22.39
N HIS A 60 11.13 -17.24 -21.83
CA HIS A 60 11.22 -16.11 -20.87
C HIS A 60 10.96 -14.76 -21.53
N THR A 61 11.18 -14.66 -22.84
CA THR A 61 11.05 -13.41 -23.61
C THR A 61 9.84 -13.39 -24.52
N ASP A 62 9.05 -14.47 -24.57
CA ASP A 62 7.85 -14.57 -25.39
C ASP A 62 6.85 -13.48 -24.98
N ASN A 63 6.57 -12.57 -25.92
CA ASN A 63 5.73 -11.41 -25.74
C ASN A 63 4.54 -11.35 -26.69
N VAL A 64 4.10 -12.49 -27.23
CA VAL A 64 2.97 -12.54 -28.18
C VAL A 64 1.69 -11.98 -27.55
N ALA A 65 1.48 -12.20 -26.24
CA ALA A 65 0.35 -11.67 -25.49
C ALA A 65 0.48 -10.16 -25.13
N GLY A 66 1.48 -9.45 -25.67
CA GLY A 66 1.76 -8.04 -25.37
C GLY A 66 2.69 -7.80 -24.18
N TYR A 67 3.12 -8.86 -23.50
CA TYR A 67 4.04 -8.82 -22.36
C TYR A 67 4.92 -10.08 -22.32
N ALA A 68 6.13 -9.97 -21.75
CA ALA A 68 6.99 -11.11 -21.46
C ALA A 68 7.15 -11.31 -19.95
N ALA A 69 7.29 -12.57 -19.53
CA ALA A 69 7.75 -12.89 -18.19
C ALA A 69 8.66 -14.13 -18.20
N PRO A 70 9.64 -14.19 -17.28
CA PRO A 70 10.37 -15.41 -17.01
C PRO A 70 9.41 -16.53 -16.58
N VAL A 71 9.54 -17.69 -17.23
CA VAL A 71 8.83 -18.92 -16.87
C VAL A 71 8.95 -19.21 -15.37
N GLY A 72 7.81 -19.50 -14.74
CA GLY A 72 7.75 -19.93 -13.35
C GLY A 72 7.89 -21.44 -13.19
N LEU A 73 7.37 -22.21 -14.15
CA LEU A 73 7.40 -23.67 -14.12
C LEU A 73 7.58 -24.24 -15.53
N PHE A 74 8.55 -25.12 -15.68
CA PHE A 74 8.70 -25.99 -16.85
C PHE A 74 8.25 -27.39 -16.48
N LEU A 75 7.39 -27.96 -17.31
CA LEU A 75 6.98 -29.35 -17.29
C LEU A 75 7.55 -30.02 -18.53
N PHE A 76 8.46 -30.96 -18.36
CA PHE A 76 9.12 -31.65 -19.44
C PHE A 76 8.67 -33.11 -19.48
N SER A 77 8.39 -33.60 -20.68
CA SER A 77 8.08 -35.01 -20.94
C SER A 77 9.27 -35.72 -21.58
N GLU A 78 9.31 -37.05 -21.44
CA GLU A 78 10.41 -37.93 -21.87
C GLU A 78 11.76 -37.65 -21.20
N VAL A 79 11.76 -37.18 -19.95
CA VAL A 79 13.01 -36.86 -19.25
C VAL A 79 13.58 -38.13 -18.65
N HIS A 80 14.57 -38.75 -19.28
CA HIS A 80 15.22 -39.92 -18.68
C HIS A 80 15.94 -39.58 -17.38
N THR A 81 16.06 -40.57 -16.48
CA THR A 81 16.74 -40.41 -15.19
C THR A 81 18.17 -39.86 -15.34
N THR A 82 18.90 -40.29 -16.39
CA THR A 82 20.26 -39.84 -16.69
C THR A 82 20.36 -38.40 -17.21
N ASN A 83 19.25 -37.82 -17.65
CA ASN A 83 19.20 -36.51 -18.32
C ASN A 83 18.86 -35.36 -17.38
N THR A 84 18.30 -35.64 -16.19
CA THR A 84 17.80 -34.64 -15.23
C THR A 84 18.81 -33.54 -14.89
N THR A 85 20.07 -33.92 -14.61
CA THR A 85 21.14 -32.96 -14.27
C THR A 85 21.52 -32.07 -15.46
N ALA A 86 21.61 -32.65 -16.66
CA ALA A 86 21.94 -31.92 -17.88
C ALA A 86 20.83 -30.92 -18.23
N LEU A 87 19.57 -31.36 -18.13
CA LEU A 87 18.40 -30.53 -18.36
C LEU A 87 18.33 -29.35 -17.38
N LEU A 88 18.51 -29.59 -16.08
CA LEU A 88 18.53 -28.52 -15.07
C LEU A 88 19.65 -27.50 -15.32
N THR A 89 20.82 -27.98 -15.75
CA THR A 89 21.94 -27.11 -16.12
C THR A 89 21.58 -26.24 -17.32
N LEU A 90 20.98 -26.84 -18.36
CA LEU A 90 20.54 -26.13 -19.56
C LEU A 90 19.50 -25.06 -19.24
N VAL A 91 18.48 -25.37 -18.42
CA VAL A 91 17.45 -24.41 -18.00
C VAL A 91 18.08 -23.24 -17.24
N ASN A 92 18.99 -23.49 -16.29
CA ASN A 92 19.67 -22.42 -15.57
C ASN A 92 20.61 -21.59 -16.46
N GLN A 93 21.18 -22.16 -17.52
CA GLN A 93 21.96 -21.40 -18.51
C GLN A 93 21.08 -20.53 -19.42
N ALA A 94 19.83 -20.93 -19.66
CA ALA A 94 18.85 -20.16 -20.44
C ALA A 94 18.11 -19.09 -19.61
N ALA A 95 18.20 -19.17 -18.29
CA ALA A 95 17.53 -18.27 -17.36
C ALA A 95 17.98 -16.81 -17.54
N PRO A 96 17.05 -15.83 -17.45
CA PRO A 96 17.43 -14.43 -17.33
C PRO A 96 18.21 -14.19 -16.03
N ALA A 97 19.08 -13.17 -16.04
CA ALA A 97 19.89 -12.83 -14.88
C ALA A 97 19.03 -12.60 -13.62
N GLY A 98 19.46 -13.16 -12.49
CA GLY A 98 18.78 -13.02 -11.19
C GLY A 98 17.75 -14.10 -10.87
N TYR A 99 17.41 -15.00 -11.81
CA TYR A 99 16.54 -16.14 -11.53
C TYR A 99 17.33 -17.45 -11.43
N THR A 100 16.87 -18.31 -10.53
CA THR A 100 17.44 -19.65 -10.33
C THR A 100 16.33 -20.67 -10.30
N TYR A 101 16.58 -21.79 -10.96
CA TYR A 101 15.63 -22.88 -11.11
C TYR A 101 16.11 -24.12 -10.37
N ALA A 102 15.16 -24.88 -9.83
CA ALA A 102 15.40 -26.15 -9.17
C ALA A 102 14.54 -27.25 -9.82
N LEU A 103 15.08 -28.47 -9.81
CA LEU A 103 14.31 -29.67 -10.15
C LEU A 103 13.41 -30.02 -8.97
N ALA A 104 12.12 -30.23 -9.23
CA ALA A 104 11.17 -30.76 -8.26
C ALA A 104 11.47 -32.24 -7.94
N THR A 105 10.70 -32.84 -7.03
CA THR A 105 10.76 -34.29 -6.80
C THR A 105 10.66 -35.04 -8.14
N TYR A 106 11.58 -35.95 -8.41
CA TYR A 106 11.64 -36.74 -9.64
C TYR A 106 11.67 -38.23 -9.30
N THR A 107 10.81 -39.00 -9.96
CA THR A 107 10.45 -40.39 -9.58
C THR A 107 10.64 -41.41 -10.69
N GLY A 108 11.27 -41.02 -11.81
CA GLY A 108 11.45 -41.88 -12.96
C GLY A 108 12.13 -43.22 -12.65
N SER A 109 11.68 -44.25 -13.36
CA SER A 109 12.16 -45.63 -13.25
C SER A 109 12.72 -46.16 -14.58
N GLY A 110 13.48 -47.25 -14.54
CA GLY A 110 14.00 -47.88 -15.77
C GLY A 110 12.88 -48.36 -16.72
N SER A 111 11.69 -48.69 -16.19
CA SER A 111 10.51 -49.00 -17.00
C SER A 111 9.97 -47.78 -17.74
N GLU A 112 9.95 -46.62 -17.09
CA GLU A 112 9.49 -45.38 -17.69
C GLU A 112 10.52 -44.82 -18.67
N ASP A 113 11.81 -44.88 -18.33
CA ASP A 113 12.91 -44.54 -19.26
C ASP A 113 12.80 -45.39 -20.55
N SER A 114 12.45 -46.68 -20.42
CA SER A 114 12.25 -47.57 -21.58
C SER A 114 10.99 -47.26 -22.39
N ALA A 115 9.98 -46.65 -21.77
CA ALA A 115 8.71 -46.28 -22.40
C ALA A 115 8.67 -44.80 -22.83
N SER A 116 9.77 -44.07 -22.64
CA SER A 116 9.86 -42.60 -22.66
C SER A 116 8.75 -41.93 -21.83
N GLY A 117 8.32 -42.52 -20.71
CA GLY A 117 7.14 -42.06 -19.97
C GLY A 117 7.42 -41.06 -18.85
N ALA A 118 8.69 -40.81 -18.51
CA ALA A 118 9.06 -40.04 -17.33
C ALA A 118 8.88 -38.53 -17.52
N GLU A 119 8.36 -37.87 -16.49
CA GLU A 119 8.07 -36.44 -16.45
C GLU A 119 9.01 -35.73 -15.47
N ALA A 120 9.34 -34.47 -15.74
CA ALA A 120 10.11 -33.65 -14.82
C ALA A 120 9.57 -32.23 -14.74
N VAL A 121 9.48 -31.69 -13.52
CA VAL A 121 9.21 -30.28 -13.30
C VAL A 121 10.46 -29.54 -12.85
N ILE A 122 10.78 -28.43 -13.52
CA ILE A 122 11.82 -27.48 -13.12
C ILE A 122 11.15 -26.14 -12.86
N TYR A 123 11.33 -25.58 -11.66
CA TYR A 123 10.58 -24.40 -11.20
C TYR A 123 11.48 -23.26 -10.71
N ARG A 124 10.97 -22.03 -10.81
CA ARG A 124 11.66 -20.80 -10.42
C ARG A 124 11.57 -20.60 -8.90
N THR A 125 12.72 -20.66 -8.22
CA THR A 125 12.82 -20.77 -6.74
C THR A 125 12.48 -19.50 -5.96
N ASP A 126 12.41 -18.35 -6.62
CA ASP A 126 11.94 -17.09 -6.06
C ASP A 126 10.41 -16.93 -6.15
N LEU A 127 9.74 -17.68 -7.03
CA LEU A 127 8.31 -17.55 -7.30
C LEU A 127 7.49 -18.65 -6.61
N VAL A 128 7.93 -19.89 -6.70
CA VAL A 128 7.20 -21.05 -6.17
C VAL A 128 8.12 -21.97 -5.37
N THR A 129 7.50 -22.69 -4.45
CA THR A 129 8.14 -23.74 -3.66
C THR A 129 7.32 -25.02 -3.83
N GLU A 130 7.99 -26.12 -4.16
CA GLU A 130 7.34 -27.43 -4.09
C GLU A 130 7.01 -27.81 -2.64
N ILE A 131 5.87 -28.45 -2.43
CA ILE A 131 5.52 -29.16 -1.20
C ILE A 131 5.69 -30.66 -1.49
N PRO A 132 6.82 -31.30 -1.14
CA PRO A 132 7.14 -32.66 -1.58
C PRO A 132 6.16 -33.72 -1.07
N SER A 133 5.49 -33.49 0.06
CA SER A 133 4.45 -34.40 0.56
C SER A 133 3.19 -34.45 -0.32
N GLY A 134 3.03 -33.48 -1.23
CA GLY A 134 1.97 -33.48 -2.24
C GLY A 134 2.30 -34.32 -3.49
N HIS A 135 3.58 -34.72 -3.64
CA HIS A 135 4.08 -35.50 -4.78
C HIS A 135 3.48 -36.91 -4.79
N ILE A 136 2.93 -37.34 -5.93
CA ILE A 136 2.45 -38.71 -6.13
C ILE A 136 2.75 -39.15 -7.56
N ASP A 137 3.23 -40.39 -7.69
CA ASP A 137 3.37 -41.09 -8.96
C ASP A 137 2.09 -41.92 -9.27
N LEU A 138 1.48 -41.69 -10.44
CA LEU A 138 0.21 -42.29 -10.84
C LEU A 138 0.37 -43.14 -12.10
N SER A 139 0.19 -44.46 -11.98
CA SER A 139 0.28 -45.33 -13.15
C SER A 139 -0.86 -45.07 -14.13
N THR A 140 -0.50 -44.74 -15.38
CA THR A 140 -1.43 -44.47 -16.48
C THR A 140 -1.45 -45.59 -17.53
N GLY A 141 -0.72 -46.69 -17.26
CA GLY A 141 -0.67 -47.87 -18.12
C GLY A 141 0.38 -47.76 -19.23
N GLY A 142 0.63 -48.87 -19.93
CA GLY A 142 1.64 -48.92 -21.00
C GLY A 142 3.08 -48.70 -20.52
N SER A 143 3.38 -49.05 -19.27
CA SER A 143 4.67 -48.81 -18.61
C SER A 143 5.00 -47.33 -18.40
N ARG A 144 3.98 -46.47 -18.35
CA ARG A 144 4.11 -45.04 -18.09
C ARG A 144 3.39 -44.68 -16.81
N ASN A 145 3.93 -43.68 -16.13
CA ASN A 145 3.26 -43.03 -15.04
C ASN A 145 3.12 -41.53 -15.31
N SER A 146 2.42 -40.86 -14.41
CA SER A 146 2.16 -39.44 -14.45
C SER A 146 2.34 -38.91 -13.05
N ASP A 147 3.25 -37.96 -12.92
CA ASP A 147 3.59 -37.37 -11.64
C ASP A 147 2.65 -36.20 -11.34
N ARG A 148 2.22 -36.10 -10.09
CA ARG A 148 1.47 -34.96 -9.56
C ARG A 148 2.31 -34.24 -8.52
N TRP A 149 2.70 -33.01 -8.80
CA TRP A 149 3.35 -32.11 -7.84
C TRP A 149 2.36 -31.15 -7.19
N LEU A 150 2.70 -30.64 -6.01
CA LEU A 150 2.02 -29.53 -5.34
C LEU A 150 2.99 -28.36 -5.18
N PHE A 151 2.60 -27.18 -5.67
CA PHE A 151 3.39 -25.96 -5.54
C PHE A 151 2.63 -24.91 -4.74
N GLN A 152 3.35 -24.14 -3.94
CA GLN A 152 2.86 -22.96 -3.23
C GLN A 152 3.55 -21.72 -3.78
N LEU A 153 2.78 -20.69 -4.13
CA LEU A 153 3.34 -19.37 -4.44
C LEU A 153 4.11 -18.82 -3.23
N LYS A 154 5.35 -18.38 -3.44
CA LYS A 154 6.23 -17.89 -2.38
C LYS A 154 5.71 -16.57 -1.82
N GLY A 155 5.70 -16.47 -0.49
CA GLY A 155 5.19 -15.28 0.21
C GLY A 155 3.69 -15.31 0.52
N TYR A 156 2.93 -16.22 -0.10
CA TYR A 156 1.51 -16.42 0.20
C TYR A 156 1.33 -17.46 1.31
N THR A 157 0.44 -17.19 2.26
CA THR A 157 0.13 -18.08 3.39
C THR A 157 -1.15 -18.89 3.18
N SER A 158 -2.03 -18.47 2.28
CA SER A 158 -3.25 -19.20 1.95
C SER A 158 -2.94 -20.45 1.14
N THR A 159 -3.54 -21.58 1.52
CA THR A 159 -3.49 -22.82 0.72
C THR A 159 -4.21 -22.69 -0.62
N ALA A 160 -5.10 -21.70 -0.78
CA ALA A 160 -5.71 -21.41 -2.07
C ALA A 160 -4.72 -20.77 -3.07
N ALA A 161 -3.55 -20.30 -2.62
CA ALA A 161 -2.42 -19.92 -3.47
C ALA A 161 -1.51 -21.11 -3.84
N SER A 162 -1.89 -22.33 -3.44
CA SER A 162 -1.28 -23.57 -3.93
C SER A 162 -2.01 -24.10 -5.16
N PHE A 163 -1.29 -24.81 -6.01
CA PHE A 163 -1.83 -25.49 -7.18
C PHE A 163 -1.07 -26.78 -7.47
N TYR A 164 -1.77 -27.74 -8.08
CA TYR A 164 -1.21 -29.01 -8.50
C TYR A 164 -0.79 -28.95 -9.97
N VAL A 165 0.25 -29.69 -10.32
CA VAL A 165 0.65 -29.93 -11.71
C VAL A 165 0.71 -31.42 -11.92
N TYR A 166 -0.04 -31.94 -12.87
CA TYR A 166 0.03 -33.31 -13.35
C TYR A 166 0.84 -33.32 -14.65
N GLY A 167 2.02 -33.92 -14.61
CA GLY A 167 2.79 -34.26 -15.80
C GLY A 167 2.32 -35.57 -16.38
N SER A 168 2.11 -35.66 -17.68
CA SER A 168 1.68 -36.90 -18.30
C SER A 168 2.19 -37.05 -19.72
N HIS A 169 2.81 -38.19 -20.00
CA HIS A 169 3.03 -38.70 -21.35
C HIS A 169 2.14 -39.94 -21.59
N LEU A 170 0.88 -39.76 -21.98
CA LEU A 170 -0.07 -40.86 -22.11
C LEU A 170 0.25 -41.78 -23.29
N LYS A 171 -0.18 -43.05 -23.23
CA LYS A 171 0.16 -44.11 -24.21
C LYS A 171 0.08 -43.63 -25.67
N ALA A 172 1.21 -43.68 -26.37
CA ALA A 172 1.31 -43.35 -27.79
C ALA A 172 0.68 -44.39 -28.73
N SER A 173 0.60 -44.04 -30.02
CA SER A 173 0.08 -44.84 -31.14
C SER A 173 -1.44 -44.89 -31.28
N THR A 174 -1.90 -45.16 -32.51
CA THR A 174 -3.31 -45.31 -32.87
C THR A 174 -3.87 -46.70 -32.54
N GLY A 175 -5.20 -46.86 -32.65
CA GLY A 175 -5.89 -48.15 -32.49
C GLY A 175 -6.56 -48.32 -31.13
N THR A 176 -7.64 -49.10 -31.09
CA THR A 176 -8.57 -49.17 -29.94
C THR A 176 -7.89 -49.50 -28.62
N ALA A 177 -6.96 -50.47 -28.61
CA ALA A 177 -6.24 -50.83 -27.38
C ALA A 177 -5.43 -49.67 -26.79
N ASN A 178 -4.82 -48.83 -27.63
CA ASN A 178 -4.07 -47.66 -27.16
C ASN A 178 -5.01 -46.56 -26.65
N VAL A 179 -6.14 -46.35 -27.34
CA VAL A 179 -7.22 -45.44 -26.89
C VAL A 179 -7.76 -45.85 -25.52
N ASP A 180 -8.01 -47.14 -25.30
CA ASP A 180 -8.50 -47.66 -24.02
C ASP A 180 -7.49 -47.49 -22.89
N ILE A 181 -6.19 -47.67 -23.17
CA ILE A 181 -5.12 -47.39 -22.19
C ILE A 181 -5.09 -45.90 -21.83
N ARG A 182 -5.17 -44.99 -22.82
CA ARG A 182 -5.23 -43.55 -22.55
C ARG A 182 -6.46 -43.18 -21.72
N LEU A 183 -7.63 -43.75 -22.03
CA LEU A 183 -8.85 -43.55 -21.22
C LEU A 183 -8.64 -43.98 -19.77
N ALA A 184 -8.11 -45.18 -19.54
CA ALA A 184 -7.84 -45.68 -18.20
C ALA A 184 -6.85 -44.77 -17.45
N GLY A 185 -5.79 -44.31 -18.12
CA GLY A 185 -4.84 -43.34 -17.57
C GLY A 185 -5.51 -42.04 -17.15
N VAL A 186 -6.32 -41.43 -18.04
CA VAL A 186 -7.07 -40.21 -17.70
C VAL A 186 -8.02 -40.44 -16.52
N GLN A 187 -8.73 -41.56 -16.48
CA GLN A 187 -9.61 -41.88 -15.35
C GLN A 187 -8.85 -41.95 -14.02
N THR A 188 -7.61 -42.46 -14.00
CA THR A 188 -6.73 -42.42 -12.82
C THR A 188 -6.42 -40.99 -12.40
N LEU A 189 -5.98 -40.14 -13.34
CA LEU A 189 -5.64 -38.73 -13.06
C LEU A 189 -6.87 -37.96 -12.53
N ARG A 190 -8.01 -38.18 -13.19
CA ARG A 190 -9.30 -37.59 -12.84
C ARG A 190 -9.76 -38.00 -11.45
N ALA A 191 -9.79 -39.29 -11.15
CA ALA A 191 -10.20 -39.78 -9.84
C ALA A 191 -9.29 -39.22 -8.73
N ASN A 192 -7.98 -39.12 -9.00
CA ASN A 192 -7.03 -38.54 -8.06
C ASN A 192 -7.29 -37.04 -7.83
N CYS A 193 -7.56 -36.26 -8.89
CA CYS A 193 -7.82 -34.83 -8.77
C CYS A 193 -9.20 -34.54 -8.15
N ASP A 194 -10.23 -35.31 -8.53
CA ASP A 194 -11.58 -35.19 -7.96
C ASP A 194 -11.58 -35.42 -6.44
N ALA A 195 -10.73 -36.32 -5.96
CA ALA A 195 -10.54 -36.60 -4.54
C ALA A 195 -9.85 -35.48 -3.75
N LEU A 196 -9.22 -34.49 -4.42
CA LEU A 196 -8.67 -33.30 -3.76
C LEU A 196 -9.75 -32.34 -3.25
N GLY A 197 -11.00 -32.50 -3.72
CA GLY A 197 -12.14 -31.74 -3.26
C GLY A 197 -12.44 -30.48 -4.09
N ALA A 198 -13.54 -29.81 -3.74
CA ALA A 198 -14.01 -28.63 -4.46
C ALA A 198 -12.99 -27.48 -4.40
N GLY A 199 -12.91 -26.71 -5.48
CA GLY A 199 -11.97 -25.59 -5.60
C GLY A 199 -10.50 -26.00 -5.78
N VAL A 200 -10.25 -27.25 -6.22
CA VAL A 200 -8.91 -27.70 -6.59
C VAL A 200 -8.40 -26.89 -7.78
N ARG A 201 -7.17 -26.38 -7.65
CA ARG A 201 -6.41 -25.74 -8.74
C ARG A 201 -5.40 -26.74 -9.23
N ALA A 202 -5.60 -27.27 -10.43
CA ALA A 202 -4.64 -28.19 -11.04
C ALA A 202 -4.46 -27.90 -12.52
N ILE A 203 -3.27 -28.23 -13.03
CA ILE A 203 -2.95 -28.19 -14.46
C ILE A 203 -2.59 -29.62 -14.88
N TYR A 204 -3.30 -30.19 -15.85
CA TYR A 204 -2.85 -31.41 -16.53
C TYR A 204 -2.04 -31.01 -17.75
N GLY A 205 -0.76 -31.37 -17.82
CA GLY A 205 0.12 -30.97 -18.91
C GLY A 205 1.04 -32.07 -19.41
N GLY A 206 1.56 -31.90 -20.63
CA GLY A 206 2.46 -32.84 -21.28
C GLY A 206 1.88 -33.42 -22.58
N ASP A 207 2.53 -34.46 -23.08
CA ASP A 207 2.14 -35.20 -24.28
C ASP A 207 1.02 -36.22 -24.01
N MET A 208 -0.20 -35.88 -24.38
CA MET A 208 -1.36 -36.72 -24.14
C MET A 208 -1.66 -37.72 -25.27
N ASN A 209 -0.94 -37.66 -26.41
CA ASN A 209 -1.13 -38.56 -27.56
C ASN A 209 -2.59 -38.71 -28.03
N PHE A 210 -3.41 -37.66 -27.94
CA PHE A 210 -4.80 -37.67 -28.44
C PHE A 210 -4.86 -37.29 -29.91
N TYR A 211 -5.48 -38.15 -30.72
CA TYR A 211 -5.56 -37.93 -32.17
C TYR A 211 -6.81 -37.12 -32.59
N THR A 212 -7.86 -37.12 -31.76
CA THR A 212 -9.11 -36.41 -32.07
C THR A 212 -9.77 -35.84 -30.83
N ASN A 213 -10.60 -34.81 -31.01
CA ASN A 213 -11.42 -34.23 -29.94
C ASN A 213 -12.60 -35.11 -29.49
N THR A 214 -12.81 -36.24 -30.15
CA THR A 214 -13.82 -37.24 -29.81
C THR A 214 -13.25 -38.46 -29.10
N GLU A 215 -11.93 -38.52 -28.92
CA GLU A 215 -11.30 -39.64 -28.24
C GLU A 215 -11.77 -39.71 -26.77
N THR A 216 -12.10 -40.92 -26.30
CA THR A 216 -12.75 -41.11 -24.99
C THR A 216 -11.90 -40.59 -23.83
N GLY A 217 -10.58 -40.75 -23.90
CA GLY A 217 -9.66 -40.19 -22.91
C GLY A 217 -9.69 -38.66 -22.88
N TYR A 218 -9.68 -38.00 -24.05
CA TYR A 218 -9.82 -36.54 -24.11
C TYR A 218 -11.16 -36.12 -23.49
N VAL A 219 -12.27 -36.71 -23.93
CA VAL A 219 -13.61 -36.40 -23.38
C VAL A 219 -13.67 -36.60 -21.86
N ALA A 220 -13.01 -37.62 -21.33
CA ALA A 220 -12.96 -37.90 -19.89
C ALA A 220 -12.25 -36.80 -19.08
N PHE A 221 -11.28 -36.07 -19.66
CA PHE A 221 -10.65 -34.94 -18.96
C PHE A 221 -11.66 -33.83 -18.61
N MET A 222 -12.65 -33.59 -19.49
CA MET A 222 -13.67 -32.54 -19.30
C MET A 222 -14.92 -33.04 -18.59
N ALA A 223 -14.95 -34.30 -18.16
CA ALA A 223 -16.07 -34.84 -17.42
C ALA A 223 -16.31 -34.06 -16.11
N ALA A 224 -17.58 -33.96 -15.72
CA ALA A 224 -17.98 -33.24 -14.51
C ALA A 224 -17.37 -33.86 -13.25
N GLY A 225 -16.87 -33.00 -12.35
CA GLY A 225 -16.18 -33.38 -11.13
C GLY A 225 -15.35 -32.21 -10.61
N ASN A 226 -14.82 -32.29 -9.40
CA ASN A 226 -14.01 -31.22 -8.82
C ASN A 226 -12.76 -30.91 -9.66
N GLY A 227 -12.14 -31.93 -10.23
CA GLY A 227 -10.96 -31.80 -11.07
C GLY A 227 -11.27 -31.41 -12.52
N ALA A 228 -12.52 -31.08 -12.89
CA ALA A 228 -13.00 -30.86 -14.27
C ALA A 228 -12.00 -30.01 -15.07
N ALA A 229 -11.40 -30.56 -16.12
CA ALA A 229 -10.42 -29.85 -16.92
C ALA A 229 -11.12 -28.96 -17.95
N VAL A 230 -10.47 -27.88 -18.33
CA VAL A 230 -10.93 -26.94 -19.35
C VAL A 230 -9.84 -26.85 -20.41
N ASP A 231 -10.21 -27.03 -21.67
CA ASP A 231 -9.32 -26.76 -22.80
C ASP A 231 -9.44 -25.28 -23.18
N PRO A 232 -8.38 -24.46 -22.99
CA PRO A 232 -8.46 -23.03 -23.30
C PRO A 232 -8.67 -22.73 -24.79
N LEU A 233 -8.42 -23.69 -25.68
CA LEU A 233 -8.66 -23.58 -27.12
C LEU A 233 -10.04 -24.10 -27.55
N GLY A 234 -10.87 -24.49 -26.59
CA GLY A 234 -12.17 -25.11 -26.80
C GLY A 234 -12.09 -26.58 -27.22
N THR A 235 -13.22 -27.29 -27.12
CA THR A 235 -13.32 -28.74 -27.35
C THR A 235 -13.68 -29.14 -28.79
N THR A 236 -13.68 -28.17 -29.70
CA THR A 236 -13.91 -28.39 -31.13
C THR A 236 -12.72 -29.10 -31.78
N ASN A 237 -12.93 -29.65 -32.98
CA ASN A 237 -11.87 -30.29 -33.75
C ASN A 237 -10.60 -29.42 -33.84
N TRP A 238 -9.44 -30.04 -33.72
CA TRP A 238 -8.13 -29.40 -33.89
C TRP A 238 -7.33 -29.98 -35.06
N THR A 239 -7.87 -30.94 -35.81
CA THR A 239 -7.15 -31.52 -36.96
C THR A 239 -7.32 -30.67 -38.22
N GLY A 240 -6.39 -30.85 -39.17
CA GLY A 240 -6.43 -30.26 -40.50
C GLY A 240 -5.89 -28.82 -40.57
N ALA A 241 -5.63 -28.35 -41.80
CA ALA A 241 -4.95 -27.08 -42.06
C ALA A 241 -5.59 -25.85 -41.38
N THR A 242 -6.92 -25.79 -41.28
CA THR A 242 -7.63 -24.67 -40.65
C THR A 242 -7.37 -24.54 -39.15
N ASN A 243 -6.89 -25.62 -38.52
CA ASN A 243 -6.55 -25.67 -37.10
C ASN A 243 -5.04 -25.78 -36.86
N ALA A 244 -4.22 -25.59 -37.89
CA ALA A 244 -2.78 -25.80 -37.80
C ALA A 244 -2.09 -24.98 -36.71
N TRP A 245 -2.65 -23.81 -36.35
CA TRP A 245 -2.19 -22.97 -35.24
C TRP A 245 -2.31 -23.65 -33.85
N LYS A 246 -3.09 -24.72 -33.72
CA LYS A 246 -3.23 -25.54 -32.50
C LYS A 246 -2.27 -26.72 -32.46
N HIS A 247 -1.65 -27.07 -33.59
CA HIS A 247 -0.82 -28.27 -33.68
C HIS A 247 0.46 -28.11 -32.86
N THR A 248 0.92 -29.23 -32.31
CA THR A 248 2.11 -29.33 -31.48
C THR A 248 3.07 -30.42 -31.91
N GLN A 249 2.76 -31.22 -32.93
CA GLN A 249 3.69 -32.19 -33.52
C GLN A 249 3.48 -32.31 -35.04
N SER A 250 4.52 -32.56 -35.85
CA SER A 250 5.95 -32.43 -35.57
C SER A 250 6.50 -31.12 -36.17
N PRO A 251 7.40 -30.38 -35.49
CA PRO A 251 8.07 -29.23 -36.10
C PRO A 251 8.96 -29.63 -37.30
N ARG A 252 9.11 -30.93 -37.58
CA ARG A 252 10.03 -31.50 -38.56
C ARG A 252 9.27 -32.31 -39.60
N ASP A 253 9.72 -32.23 -40.84
CA ASP A 253 9.25 -33.05 -41.96
C ASP A 253 10.22 -34.20 -42.32
N ILE A 254 11.29 -34.36 -41.53
CA ILE A 254 12.33 -35.38 -41.73
C ILE A 254 12.45 -36.30 -40.51
N LEU A 255 12.73 -37.58 -40.76
CA LEU A 255 13.07 -38.57 -39.73
C LEU A 255 14.59 -38.73 -39.66
N ALA A 256 15.22 -38.07 -38.69
CA ALA A 256 16.67 -38.07 -38.51
C ALA A 256 17.06 -37.73 -37.07
N ASN A 257 18.26 -38.14 -36.65
CA ASN A 257 18.87 -37.82 -35.34
C ASN A 257 18.02 -38.24 -34.12
N GLY A 258 17.27 -39.35 -34.24
CA GLY A 258 16.44 -39.86 -33.14
C GLY A 258 15.13 -39.09 -32.91
N LEU A 259 14.82 -38.12 -33.76
CA LEU A 259 13.61 -37.30 -33.70
C LEU A 259 12.64 -37.68 -34.83
N ILE A 260 11.35 -37.72 -34.53
CA ILE A 260 10.26 -38.00 -35.48
C ILE A 260 10.03 -36.81 -36.42
N GLY A 261 9.52 -37.10 -37.62
CA GLY A 261 9.08 -36.11 -38.61
C GLY A 261 7.66 -36.40 -39.07
N GLY A 262 7.16 -35.62 -40.03
CA GLY A 262 5.78 -35.73 -40.54
C GLY A 262 5.19 -34.37 -40.89
N GLY A 263 5.76 -33.30 -40.33
CA GLY A 263 5.29 -31.93 -40.44
C GLY A 263 4.25 -31.59 -39.36
N MET A 264 3.86 -30.32 -39.27
CA MET A 264 2.94 -29.84 -38.23
C MET A 264 1.49 -30.24 -38.53
N ASP A 265 1.01 -31.37 -38.00
CA ASP A 265 -0.29 -31.93 -38.37
C ASP A 265 -1.15 -32.47 -37.21
N ASP A 266 -0.57 -32.62 -36.02
CA ASP A 266 -1.23 -33.15 -34.82
C ASP A 266 -1.11 -32.22 -33.61
N ARG A 267 -2.04 -32.34 -32.65
CA ARG A 267 -1.99 -31.69 -31.33
C ARG A 267 -1.90 -32.76 -30.25
N PHE A 268 -0.69 -33.03 -29.77
CA PHE A 268 -0.44 -34.02 -28.73
C PHE A 268 -0.09 -33.40 -27.39
N ASP A 269 0.59 -32.26 -27.38
CA ASP A 269 0.89 -31.52 -26.16
C ASP A 269 -0.29 -30.64 -25.72
N PHE A 270 -0.67 -30.78 -24.46
CA PHE A 270 -1.75 -30.00 -23.85
C PHE A 270 -1.29 -29.34 -22.54
N MET A 271 -2.02 -28.31 -22.15
CA MET A 271 -2.12 -27.87 -20.76
C MET A 271 -3.59 -27.56 -20.49
N LEU A 272 -4.20 -28.33 -19.60
CA LEU A 272 -5.62 -28.30 -19.30
C LEU A 272 -5.78 -27.91 -17.82
N PRO A 273 -6.03 -26.63 -17.50
CA PRO A 273 -6.31 -26.20 -16.15
C PRO A 273 -7.68 -26.72 -15.70
N THR A 274 -7.85 -26.91 -14.39
CA THR A 274 -9.15 -27.15 -13.76
C THR A 274 -10.06 -25.94 -13.89
N ALA A 275 -11.38 -26.15 -13.86
CA ALA A 275 -12.37 -25.07 -13.91
C ALA A 275 -12.15 -23.95 -12.86
N GLN A 276 -11.64 -24.29 -11.66
CA GLN A 276 -11.32 -23.30 -10.63
C GLN A 276 -10.26 -22.29 -11.08
N MET A 277 -9.34 -22.69 -11.96
CA MET A 277 -8.32 -21.77 -12.50
C MET A 277 -8.84 -20.98 -13.71
N MET A 278 -10.14 -21.05 -14.03
CA MET A 278 -10.74 -20.37 -15.18
C MET A 278 -11.76 -19.30 -14.76
N ASP A 279 -11.91 -19.03 -13.46
CA ASP A 279 -12.90 -18.10 -12.91
C ASP A 279 -12.41 -16.65 -12.80
N GLY A 280 -11.11 -16.41 -13.03
CA GLY A 280 -10.50 -15.09 -12.98
C GLY A 280 -10.10 -14.61 -11.57
N ALA A 281 -10.13 -15.48 -10.56
CA ALA A 281 -9.77 -15.14 -9.18
C ALA A 281 -8.53 -15.91 -8.70
N GLY A 282 -7.73 -15.30 -7.83
CA GLY A 282 -6.56 -15.96 -7.22
C GLY A 282 -5.52 -16.40 -8.26
N VAL A 283 -5.21 -17.71 -8.29
CA VAL A 283 -4.35 -18.31 -9.33
C VAL A 283 -5.22 -18.75 -10.51
N ALA A 284 -5.42 -17.85 -11.48
CA ALA A 284 -6.31 -18.06 -12.61
C ALA A 284 -5.62 -17.85 -13.96
N PHE A 285 -6.12 -18.53 -14.99
CA PHE A 285 -5.67 -18.42 -16.38
C PHE A 285 -5.91 -17.00 -16.89
N ILE A 286 -4.91 -16.45 -17.58
CA ILE A 286 -5.03 -15.17 -18.27
C ILE A 286 -5.59 -15.43 -19.67
N PRO A 287 -6.79 -14.92 -20.02
CA PRO A 287 -7.34 -15.06 -21.36
C PRO A 287 -6.37 -14.58 -22.44
N GLY A 288 -6.17 -15.40 -23.48
CA GLY A 288 -5.17 -15.15 -24.53
C GLY A 288 -3.73 -15.54 -24.15
N GLY A 289 -3.51 -16.05 -22.93
CA GLY A 289 -2.21 -16.50 -22.43
C GLY A 289 -1.79 -17.90 -22.88
N TYR A 290 -2.62 -18.64 -23.62
CA TYR A 290 -2.32 -19.99 -24.12
C TYR A 290 -1.79 -19.97 -25.56
N ARG A 291 -0.68 -20.67 -25.84
CA ARG A 291 -0.14 -20.79 -27.20
C ARG A 291 0.81 -21.98 -27.41
N ALA A 292 0.84 -22.50 -28.63
CA ALA A 292 1.87 -23.40 -29.13
C ALA A 292 3.05 -22.54 -29.64
N VAL A 293 4.14 -22.51 -28.88
CA VAL A 293 5.20 -21.50 -29.05
C VAL A 293 5.98 -21.73 -30.36
N GLY A 294 6.02 -20.71 -31.20
CA GLY A 294 6.69 -20.76 -32.51
C GLY A 294 5.82 -21.31 -33.64
N ASN A 295 4.61 -21.81 -33.35
CA ASN A 295 3.66 -22.20 -34.37
C ASN A 295 2.82 -20.99 -34.81
N ASP A 296 3.02 -20.53 -36.04
CA ASP A 296 2.28 -19.42 -36.63
C ASP A 296 1.00 -19.84 -37.37
N GLY A 297 0.73 -21.16 -37.44
CA GLY A 297 -0.40 -21.76 -38.13
C GLY A 297 -0.25 -21.92 -39.64
N ASN A 298 0.90 -21.58 -40.24
CA ASN A 298 1.09 -21.60 -41.69
C ASN A 298 1.82 -22.85 -42.22
N HIS A 299 2.24 -23.76 -41.33
CA HIS A 299 3.15 -24.85 -41.65
C HIS A 299 2.48 -26.24 -41.64
N TYR A 300 1.18 -26.34 -41.93
CA TYR A 300 0.47 -27.63 -41.94
C TYR A 300 1.14 -28.68 -42.83
N ASN A 301 1.46 -29.86 -42.29
CA ASN A 301 2.23 -30.94 -42.93
C ASN A 301 3.62 -30.51 -43.45
N LEU A 302 4.16 -29.40 -42.96
CA LEU A 302 5.49 -28.91 -43.30
C LEU A 302 6.33 -28.78 -42.02
N ALA A 303 7.65 -28.71 -42.18
CA ALA A 303 8.52 -28.28 -41.10
C ALA A 303 8.17 -26.85 -40.65
N VAL A 304 8.29 -26.56 -39.36
CA VAL A 304 7.97 -25.25 -38.77
C VAL A 304 8.86 -24.11 -39.27
N ASN A 305 10.02 -24.46 -39.85
CA ASN A 305 10.99 -23.55 -40.46
C ASN A 305 10.95 -23.56 -42.00
N ASN A 306 9.93 -24.17 -42.61
CA ASN A 306 9.76 -24.17 -44.07
C ASN A 306 9.30 -22.79 -44.55
N GLY A 307 10.21 -22.01 -45.11
CA GLY A 307 9.90 -20.65 -45.57
C GLY A 307 9.97 -19.64 -44.43
N THR A 308 8.94 -18.81 -44.29
CA THR A 308 8.91 -17.74 -43.28
C THR A 308 7.93 -18.09 -42.17
N ASN A 309 8.39 -17.98 -40.93
CA ASN A 309 7.57 -18.09 -39.73
C ASN A 309 7.21 -16.69 -39.21
N SER A 310 5.94 -16.48 -38.86
CA SER A 310 5.42 -15.18 -38.39
C SER A 310 4.88 -15.21 -36.96
N TYR A 311 5.39 -16.09 -36.11
CA TYR A 311 4.91 -16.24 -34.72
C TYR A 311 5.05 -14.95 -33.89
N PHE A 312 6.19 -14.26 -34.00
CA PHE A 312 6.38 -12.90 -33.47
C PHE A 312 6.17 -11.86 -34.59
N SER A 313 5.86 -10.61 -34.19
CA SER A 313 5.88 -9.46 -35.11
C SER A 313 7.26 -9.20 -35.71
N ASP A 314 8.33 -9.67 -35.07
CA ASP A 314 9.68 -9.72 -35.62
C ASP A 314 9.89 -11.05 -36.37
N THR A 315 9.93 -10.97 -37.69
CA THR A 315 10.12 -12.12 -38.58
C THR A 315 11.49 -12.79 -38.41
N ALA A 316 12.56 -12.04 -38.17
CA ALA A 316 13.90 -12.62 -38.00
C ALA A 316 13.99 -13.44 -36.71
N ARG A 317 13.39 -12.91 -35.64
CA ARG A 317 13.23 -13.64 -34.37
C ARG A 317 12.40 -14.90 -34.53
N SER A 318 11.29 -14.82 -35.27
CA SER A 318 10.40 -15.96 -35.55
C SER A 318 11.11 -17.07 -36.32
N ASN A 319 11.83 -16.72 -37.40
CA ASN A 319 12.61 -17.68 -38.18
C ASN A 319 13.73 -18.34 -37.34
N THR A 320 14.38 -17.58 -36.45
CA THR A 320 15.40 -18.12 -35.54
C THR A 320 14.78 -19.12 -34.56
N LEU A 321 13.62 -18.80 -33.98
CA LEU A 321 12.90 -19.71 -33.10
C LEU A 321 12.48 -20.98 -33.85
N ALA A 322 11.89 -20.85 -35.03
CA ALA A 322 11.47 -21.99 -35.86
C ALA A 322 12.65 -22.92 -36.20
N ALA A 323 13.81 -22.37 -36.56
CA ALA A 323 15.00 -23.16 -36.81
C ALA A 323 15.49 -23.91 -35.55
N ASN A 324 15.42 -23.28 -34.38
CA ASN A 324 15.78 -23.94 -33.14
C ASN A 324 14.79 -25.04 -32.76
N LEU A 325 13.48 -24.79 -32.90
CA LEU A 325 12.42 -25.78 -32.65
C LEU A 325 12.58 -27.02 -33.54
N PHE A 326 12.87 -26.83 -34.83
CA PHE A 326 13.15 -27.92 -35.76
C PHE A 326 14.35 -28.80 -35.33
N ASN A 327 15.35 -28.20 -34.70
CA ASN A 327 16.58 -28.90 -34.32
C ASN A 327 16.53 -29.50 -32.90
N SER A 328 15.69 -28.97 -32.00
CA SER A 328 15.73 -29.29 -30.57
C SER A 328 14.91 -30.51 -30.17
N ALA A 329 13.71 -30.70 -30.72
CA ALA A 329 12.81 -31.80 -30.41
C ALA A 329 11.85 -32.07 -31.57
N ASP A 330 11.03 -33.12 -31.47
CA ASP A 330 9.94 -33.43 -32.40
C ASP A 330 8.56 -32.99 -31.90
N HIS A 331 8.52 -32.15 -30.87
CA HIS A 331 7.31 -31.48 -30.39
C HIS A 331 7.47 -29.96 -30.37
N ILE A 332 6.34 -29.26 -30.31
CA ILE A 332 6.24 -27.83 -30.06
C ILE A 332 5.80 -27.61 -28.60
N PRO A 333 6.52 -26.75 -27.87
CA PRO A 333 6.18 -26.40 -26.50
C PRO A 333 4.84 -25.65 -26.42
N VAL A 334 4.05 -25.97 -25.40
CA VAL A 334 2.83 -25.23 -25.05
C VAL A 334 3.16 -24.29 -23.89
N LEU A 335 2.71 -23.05 -23.96
CA LEU A 335 2.89 -22.03 -22.93
C LEU A 335 1.52 -21.53 -22.45
N MET A 336 1.37 -21.39 -21.13
CA MET A 336 0.18 -20.81 -20.51
C MET A 336 0.58 -19.79 -19.44
N ASP A 337 -0.07 -18.63 -19.45
CA ASP A 337 0.11 -17.57 -18.45
C ASP A 337 -1.06 -17.57 -17.46
N PHE A 338 -0.74 -17.45 -16.17
CA PHE A 338 -1.69 -17.34 -15.06
C PHE A 338 -1.42 -16.08 -14.23
N GLN A 339 -2.48 -15.43 -13.75
CA GLN A 339 -2.37 -14.38 -12.75
C GLN A 339 -2.05 -14.99 -11.37
N VAL A 340 -1.55 -14.16 -10.47
CA VAL A 340 -1.37 -14.53 -9.05
C VAL A 340 -2.33 -13.73 -8.16
N PRO A 341 -2.65 -14.23 -6.95
CA PRO A 341 -3.55 -13.54 -6.04
C PRO A 341 -3.02 -12.16 -5.63
N ALA A 342 -3.94 -11.27 -5.25
CA ALA A 342 -3.58 -9.96 -4.73
C ALA A 342 -2.73 -10.05 -3.45
N TRP A 343 -1.98 -8.99 -3.16
CA TRP A 343 -1.24 -8.85 -1.90
C TRP A 343 -1.63 -7.53 -1.24
N ASN A 344 -2.43 -7.62 -0.18
CA ASN A 344 -2.87 -6.45 0.54
C ASN A 344 -1.71 -5.81 1.32
N THR A 345 -1.53 -4.52 1.10
CA THR A 345 -0.66 -3.68 1.91
C THR A 345 -1.35 -2.38 2.24
N ALA A 346 -1.20 -1.93 3.48
CA ALA A 346 -1.80 -0.69 3.93
C ALA A 346 -0.93 -0.01 4.98
N VAL A 347 -0.88 1.32 4.93
CA VAL A 347 -0.20 2.17 5.92
C VAL A 347 -1.05 3.39 6.23
N LEU A 348 -0.78 4.02 7.38
CA LEU A 348 -1.32 5.34 7.67
C LEU A 348 -0.58 6.40 6.85
N GLY A 349 -1.34 7.31 6.26
CA GLY A 349 -0.86 8.57 5.72
C GLY A 349 -0.92 9.67 6.78
N THR A 350 -1.45 10.83 6.39
CA THR A 350 -1.63 11.95 7.32
C THR A 350 -2.72 11.64 8.35
N VAL A 351 -2.35 11.77 9.63
CA VAL A 351 -3.26 11.70 10.77
C VAL A 351 -2.95 12.89 11.69
N PRO A 352 -3.91 13.79 11.96
CA PRO A 352 -3.68 14.88 12.91
C PRO A 352 -3.38 14.34 14.31
N ALA A 353 -2.29 14.80 14.93
CA ALA A 353 -1.96 14.40 16.29
C ALA A 353 -2.91 15.00 17.34
N ARG A 354 -3.42 16.21 17.07
CA ARG A 354 -4.29 17.00 17.94
C ARG A 354 -5.39 17.65 17.11
N VAL A 355 -6.60 17.78 17.68
CA VAL A 355 -7.78 18.38 17.04
C VAL A 355 -8.67 19.06 18.08
N ILE A 356 -9.41 20.09 17.69
CA ILE A 356 -10.42 20.70 18.57
C ILE A 356 -11.67 19.81 18.64
N GLN A 357 -12.31 19.78 19.81
CA GLN A 357 -13.58 19.12 20.06
C GLN A 357 -14.65 19.67 19.11
N GLY A 358 -15.36 18.79 18.42
CA GLY A 358 -16.37 19.19 17.44
C GLY A 358 -15.80 19.66 16.09
N ALA A 359 -14.49 19.57 15.87
CA ALA A 359 -13.90 19.79 14.56
C ALA A 359 -14.55 18.86 13.51
N THR A 360 -14.96 19.42 12.38
CA THR A 360 -15.58 18.70 11.27
C THR A 360 -14.56 18.46 10.15
N SER A 361 -14.84 17.50 9.27
CA SER A 361 -13.98 17.17 8.12
C SER A 361 -12.54 16.77 8.48
N VAL A 362 -12.31 16.30 9.71
CA VAL A 362 -11.03 15.76 10.16
C VAL A 362 -10.96 14.28 9.81
N THR A 363 -9.90 13.86 9.14
CA THR A 363 -9.73 12.48 8.69
C THR A 363 -8.35 11.92 8.99
N ALA A 364 -8.28 10.62 9.25
CA ALA A 364 -7.06 9.82 9.20
C ALA A 364 -6.94 9.20 7.81
N GLN A 365 -5.89 9.52 7.07
CA GLN A 365 -5.65 8.91 5.77
C GLN A 365 -5.10 7.49 5.95
N VAL A 366 -5.71 6.54 5.24
CA VAL A 366 -5.21 5.18 5.04
C VAL A 366 -4.80 5.07 3.57
N ARG A 367 -3.61 4.56 3.30
CA ARG A 367 -3.14 4.28 1.94
C ARG A 367 -3.14 2.78 1.74
N VAL A 368 -3.91 2.30 0.76
CA VAL A 368 -4.05 0.88 0.42
C VAL A 368 -3.46 0.64 -0.95
N ALA A 369 -2.69 -0.44 -1.13
CA ALA A 369 -2.15 -0.84 -2.41
C ALA A 369 -2.15 -2.38 -2.55
N ASN A 370 -2.06 -2.84 -3.79
CA ASN A 370 -1.77 -4.22 -4.13
C ASN A 370 -0.25 -4.35 -4.36
N ASP A 371 0.45 -5.10 -3.52
CA ASP A 371 1.91 -5.31 -3.61
C ASP A 371 2.27 -6.69 -4.16
N ALA A 372 1.35 -7.33 -4.88
CA ALA A 372 1.59 -8.63 -5.49
C ALA A 372 2.80 -8.52 -6.44
N PRO A 373 3.62 -9.56 -6.56
CA PRO A 373 4.98 -9.44 -7.09
C PRO A 373 5.04 -9.22 -8.61
N GLY A 374 4.69 -8.05 -9.13
CA GLY A 374 5.17 -7.60 -10.43
C GLY A 374 4.43 -6.45 -11.09
N ASP A 375 4.82 -6.14 -12.33
CA ASP A 375 4.61 -4.80 -12.89
C ASP A 375 3.46 -4.72 -13.92
N ASN A 376 2.87 -5.85 -14.31
CA ASN A 376 1.76 -5.92 -15.26
C ASN A 376 0.44 -6.26 -14.54
N LEU A 377 -0.55 -5.37 -14.64
CA LEU A 377 -1.88 -5.53 -14.04
C LEU A 377 -2.59 -6.81 -14.50
N ILE A 378 -2.37 -7.27 -15.74
CA ILE A 378 -3.01 -8.49 -16.25
C ILE A 378 -2.52 -9.74 -15.48
N GLY A 379 -1.31 -9.70 -14.94
CA GLY A 379 -0.71 -10.81 -14.18
C GLY A 379 -1.10 -10.85 -12.70
N VAL A 380 -1.94 -9.94 -12.23
CA VAL A 380 -2.28 -9.76 -10.82
C VAL A 380 -3.79 -9.71 -10.65
N ASP A 381 -4.32 -10.54 -9.76
CA ASP A 381 -5.72 -10.43 -9.32
C ASP A 381 -5.97 -9.05 -8.68
N PRO A 382 -7.03 -8.31 -9.05
CA PRO A 382 -7.38 -7.05 -8.39
C PRO A 382 -7.49 -7.20 -6.87
N LEU A 383 -7.15 -6.13 -6.15
CA LEU A 383 -7.33 -6.09 -4.70
C LEU A 383 -8.59 -5.29 -4.36
N ASP A 384 -9.71 -5.98 -4.19
CA ASP A 384 -10.89 -5.38 -3.59
C ASP A 384 -10.70 -5.29 -2.08
N TYR A 385 -10.83 -4.08 -1.54
CA TYR A 385 -10.60 -3.82 -0.12
C TYR A 385 -11.82 -3.17 0.54
N THR A 386 -11.89 -3.34 1.86
CA THR A 386 -12.75 -2.56 2.77
C THR A 386 -11.90 -1.99 3.89
N VAL A 387 -11.95 -0.67 4.11
CA VAL A 387 -11.36 -0.01 5.29
C VAL A 387 -12.47 0.30 6.28
N THR A 388 -12.43 -0.30 7.47
CA THR A 388 -13.41 -0.07 8.54
C THR A 388 -12.76 0.65 9.72
N GLY A 389 -13.39 1.74 10.18
CA GLY A 389 -12.93 2.53 11.32
C GLY A 389 -13.63 2.11 12.61
N THR A 390 -12.86 2.00 13.69
CA THR A 390 -13.37 1.75 15.05
C THR A 390 -12.72 2.69 16.06
N GLY A 391 -13.35 2.87 17.23
CA GLY A 391 -12.85 3.75 18.29
C GLY A 391 -12.96 5.22 17.91
N VAL A 392 -11.82 5.92 17.80
CA VAL A 392 -11.76 7.31 17.33
C VAL A 392 -12.08 7.45 15.83
N LEU A 393 -12.08 6.36 15.07
CA LEU A 393 -12.45 6.36 13.65
C LEU A 393 -13.89 5.87 13.48
N SER A 394 -14.53 6.32 12.40
CA SER A 394 -15.88 5.87 12.03
C SER A 394 -16.02 5.61 10.53
N GLY A 395 -17.06 4.87 10.16
CA GLY A 395 -17.39 4.55 8.77
C GLY A 395 -16.68 3.30 8.23
N ALA A 396 -17.11 2.90 7.04
CA ALA A 396 -16.52 1.83 6.25
C ALA A 396 -16.50 2.23 4.78
N PHE A 397 -15.38 1.99 4.09
CA PHE A 397 -15.17 2.40 2.71
C PHE A 397 -14.62 1.24 1.91
N THR A 398 -15.15 1.03 0.71
CA THR A 398 -14.70 -0.04 -0.19
C THR A 398 -14.09 0.53 -1.46
N GLY A 399 -13.26 -0.26 -2.13
CA GLY A 399 -12.69 0.11 -3.42
C GLY A 399 -11.74 -0.96 -3.95
N VAL A 400 -11.12 -0.66 -5.10
CA VAL A 400 -10.05 -1.47 -5.68
C VAL A 400 -8.73 -0.73 -5.46
N ALA A 401 -7.72 -1.42 -4.93
CA ALA A 401 -6.42 -0.82 -4.68
C ALA A 401 -5.60 -0.76 -5.98
N ALA A 402 -4.85 0.33 -6.16
CA ALA A 402 -3.86 0.40 -7.23
C ALA A 402 -2.68 -0.56 -6.96
N LEU A 403 -2.05 -1.06 -8.03
CA LEU A 403 -0.80 -1.82 -7.96
C LEU A 403 0.35 -0.89 -7.58
N THR A 404 1.29 -1.38 -6.76
CA THR A 404 2.47 -0.60 -6.37
C THR A 404 3.32 -0.21 -7.60
N PRO A 405 3.99 0.97 -7.59
CA PRO A 405 4.17 1.90 -6.47
C PRO A 405 2.99 2.87 -6.22
N SER A 406 1.91 2.77 -7.00
CA SER A 406 0.71 3.59 -6.78
C SER A 406 -0.11 3.09 -5.59
N TYR A 407 -1.02 3.93 -5.08
CA TYR A 407 -1.92 3.57 -3.98
C TYR A 407 -3.25 4.30 -4.09
N THR A 408 -4.25 3.75 -3.40
CA THR A 408 -5.56 4.37 -3.20
C THR A 408 -5.62 4.97 -1.81
N ALA A 409 -5.97 6.26 -1.72
CA ALA A 409 -6.11 6.96 -0.44
C ALA A 409 -7.56 6.91 0.05
N VAL A 410 -7.75 6.51 1.30
CA VAL A 410 -9.03 6.46 2.00
C VAL A 410 -8.97 7.40 3.20
N ASN A 411 -9.83 8.41 3.24
CA ASN A 411 -9.84 9.39 4.32
C ASN A 411 -10.90 8.99 5.35
N MET A 412 -10.48 8.33 6.43
CA MET A 412 -11.35 7.85 7.51
C MET A 412 -11.77 8.99 8.43
N PRO A 413 -13.07 9.28 8.62
CA PRO A 413 -13.53 10.30 9.55
C PRO A 413 -13.08 10.04 11.00
N ILE A 414 -12.56 11.09 11.65
CA ILE A 414 -12.17 11.11 13.06
C ILE A 414 -13.34 11.64 13.90
N VAL A 415 -13.72 10.92 14.94
CA VAL A 415 -14.75 11.30 15.91
C VAL A 415 -14.14 12.24 16.96
N THR A 416 -14.58 13.50 16.96
CA THR A 416 -14.02 14.59 17.79
C THR A 416 -14.98 15.04 18.91
N SER A 417 -16.02 14.27 19.24
CA SER A 417 -17.06 14.68 20.19
C SER A 417 -16.62 14.68 21.66
N THR A 418 -15.57 13.94 21.99
CA THR A 418 -15.14 13.70 23.38
C THR A 418 -13.68 14.11 23.55
N VAL A 419 -13.44 15.01 24.50
CA VAL A 419 -12.10 15.51 24.89
C VAL A 419 -11.23 14.39 25.47
N GLY A 420 -9.92 14.52 25.30
CA GLY A 420 -8.89 13.62 25.82
C GLY A 420 -8.22 12.79 24.72
N LEU A 421 -7.31 11.90 25.14
CA LEU A 421 -6.66 10.95 24.24
C LEU A 421 -7.67 9.93 23.72
N ARG A 422 -7.85 9.89 22.40
CA ARG A 422 -8.78 8.98 21.73
C ARG A 422 -8.00 8.03 20.83
N THR A 423 -8.24 6.74 20.98
CA THR A 423 -7.60 5.70 20.17
C THR A 423 -8.63 4.95 19.33
N GLY A 424 -8.17 4.35 18.25
CA GLY A 424 -8.99 3.55 17.36
C GLY A 424 -8.13 2.77 16.39
N THR A 425 -8.79 2.06 15.48
CA THR A 425 -8.11 1.23 14.48
C THR A 425 -8.81 1.40 13.15
N ALA A 426 -8.03 1.64 12.10
CA ALA A 426 -8.48 1.41 10.73
C ALA A 426 -8.09 0.00 10.32
N THR A 427 -9.07 -0.86 10.07
CA THR A 427 -8.85 -2.23 9.63
C THR A 427 -9.10 -2.33 8.13
N VAL A 428 -8.07 -2.67 7.37
CA VAL A 428 -8.15 -2.92 5.93
C VAL A 428 -8.31 -4.42 5.70
N THR A 429 -9.44 -4.84 5.16
CA THR A 429 -9.72 -6.24 4.83
C THR A 429 -9.90 -6.44 3.34
N SER A 430 -9.63 -7.65 2.85
CA SER A 430 -9.98 -8.10 1.51
C SER A 430 -10.54 -9.52 1.58
N ALA A 431 -11.52 -9.80 0.71
CA ALA A 431 -12.11 -11.13 0.56
C ALA A 431 -11.67 -11.81 -0.75
N ASN A 432 -10.77 -11.20 -1.52
CA ASN A 432 -10.24 -11.79 -2.76
C ASN A 432 -9.61 -13.15 -2.46
N GLU A 433 -9.78 -14.07 -3.39
CA GLU A 433 -9.29 -15.42 -3.22
C GLU A 433 -7.78 -15.43 -2.98
N ALA A 434 -7.35 -16.17 -1.95
CA ALA A 434 -5.94 -16.36 -1.63
C ALA A 434 -5.11 -15.08 -1.41
N VAL A 435 -5.76 -13.93 -1.19
CA VAL A 435 -5.10 -12.65 -0.95
C VAL A 435 -4.09 -12.76 0.20
N GLN A 436 -2.87 -12.29 -0.02
CA GLN A 436 -1.89 -12.21 1.04
C GLN A 436 -2.20 -11.03 1.96
N ASN A 437 -2.08 -11.24 3.28
CA ASN A 437 -2.47 -10.28 4.32
C ASN A 437 -3.95 -9.85 4.25
N PRO A 438 -4.91 -10.80 4.33
CA PRO A 438 -6.35 -10.52 4.16
C PRO A 438 -6.91 -9.48 5.13
N SER A 439 -6.22 -9.21 6.25
CA SER A 439 -6.59 -8.18 7.22
C SER A 439 -5.34 -7.47 7.77
N ILE A 440 -5.34 -6.14 7.74
CA ILE A 440 -4.30 -5.28 8.29
C ILE A 440 -4.95 -4.29 9.25
N ALA A 441 -4.50 -4.27 10.51
CA ALA A 441 -4.97 -3.32 11.52
C ALA A 441 -3.97 -2.16 11.67
N LEU A 442 -4.44 -0.93 11.48
CA LEU A 442 -3.65 0.29 11.59
C LEU A 442 -4.13 1.12 12.80
N PRO A 443 -3.41 1.07 13.93
CA PRO A 443 -3.81 1.79 15.13
C PRO A 443 -3.63 3.30 14.94
N VAL A 444 -4.64 4.07 15.37
CA VAL A 444 -4.68 5.53 15.30
C VAL A 444 -4.87 6.09 16.71
N SER A 445 -4.18 7.19 17.00
CA SER A 445 -4.31 7.94 18.25
C SER A 445 -4.39 9.44 17.93
N VAL A 446 -5.37 10.12 18.51
CA VAL A 446 -5.61 11.55 18.32
C VAL A 446 -5.96 12.16 19.67
N GLN A 447 -5.34 13.28 20.00
CA GLN A 447 -5.69 14.07 21.18
C GLN A 447 -6.80 15.06 20.82
N VAL A 448 -7.99 14.89 21.41
CA VAL A 448 -9.10 15.85 21.23
C VAL A 448 -9.02 16.89 22.34
N LEU A 449 -9.01 18.16 21.96
CA LEU A 449 -8.81 19.29 22.84
C LEU A 449 -10.10 20.09 22.98
N ARG A 450 -10.40 20.59 24.17
CA ARG A 450 -11.35 21.72 24.27
C ARG A 450 -10.66 23.00 23.76
N VAL A 451 -11.45 23.97 23.34
CA VAL A 451 -10.97 25.31 22.96
C VAL A 451 -10.25 26.01 24.11
N SER A 452 -9.30 26.86 23.77
CA SER A 452 -8.69 27.85 24.64
C SER A 452 -9.75 28.83 25.17
N ASN A 453 -9.48 29.44 26.32
CA ASN A 453 -10.38 30.45 26.89
C ASN A 453 -9.55 31.63 27.42
N GLY A 454 -9.51 32.73 26.67
CA GLY A 454 -8.75 33.92 27.07
C GLY A 454 -9.38 34.62 28.27
N SER A 455 -8.57 34.95 29.28
CA SER A 455 -9.01 35.67 30.48
C SER A 455 -7.93 36.59 31.00
N PHE A 456 -8.31 37.70 31.63
CA PHE A 456 -7.40 38.56 32.37
C PHE A 456 -7.06 38.03 33.77
N SER A 457 -7.59 36.88 34.17
CA SER A 457 -7.31 36.21 35.43
C SER A 457 -7.07 34.71 35.24
N ALA A 458 -6.08 34.18 35.96
CA ALA A 458 -5.84 32.73 36.00
C ALA A 458 -6.85 31.99 36.90
N SER A 459 -7.51 32.70 37.82
CA SER A 459 -8.41 32.12 38.83
C SER A 459 -9.89 32.39 38.57
N ALA A 460 -10.22 33.30 37.65
CA ALA A 460 -11.59 33.62 37.25
C ALA A 460 -11.68 33.82 35.73
N ASP A 461 -12.83 33.48 35.16
CA ASP A 461 -13.11 33.74 33.75
C ASP A 461 -13.49 35.23 33.59
N ALA A 462 -12.54 36.04 33.15
CA ALA A 462 -12.63 37.48 33.10
C ALA A 462 -12.27 37.99 31.70
N ASN A 463 -13.28 38.11 30.84
CA ASN A 463 -13.14 38.61 29.47
C ASN A 463 -12.97 40.12 29.38
N THR A 464 -13.12 40.81 30.52
CA THR A 464 -12.91 42.25 30.66
C THR A 464 -12.16 42.58 31.94
N ILE A 465 -11.28 43.58 31.89
CA ILE A 465 -10.56 44.12 33.05
C ILE A 465 -10.36 45.63 32.89
N THR A 466 -10.22 46.37 33.99
CA THR A 466 -9.72 47.74 33.96
C THR A 466 -8.25 47.77 34.36
N ILE A 467 -7.40 48.37 33.52
CA ILE A 467 -5.96 48.53 33.76
C ILE A 467 -5.69 49.99 34.19
N PRO A 468 -5.49 50.24 35.49
CA PRO A 468 -5.19 51.58 35.97
C PRO A 468 -3.75 51.97 35.61
N ILE A 469 -3.59 53.19 35.10
CA ILE A 469 -2.28 53.81 34.82
C ILE A 469 -2.26 55.17 35.51
N ILE A 470 -1.24 55.42 36.32
CA ILE A 470 -1.03 56.73 36.95
C ILE A 470 0.09 57.43 36.19
N ALA A 471 -0.18 58.64 35.71
CA ALA A 471 0.78 59.46 35.00
C ALA A 471 0.84 60.87 35.61
N THR A 472 2.01 61.49 35.55
CA THR A 472 2.21 62.88 35.95
C THR A 472 1.98 63.83 34.76
N VAL A 473 1.57 65.06 35.06
CA VAL A 473 1.41 66.10 34.04
C VAL A 473 2.75 66.33 33.34
N ALA A 474 2.76 66.24 32.00
CA ALA A 474 3.98 66.32 31.19
C ALA A 474 5.11 65.33 31.57
N GLY A 475 4.75 64.21 32.21
CA GLY A 475 5.68 63.14 32.59
C GLY A 475 6.14 62.27 31.41
N PRO A 476 7.08 61.34 31.64
CA PRO A 476 7.44 60.34 30.63
C PRO A 476 6.27 59.39 30.35
N ALA A 477 6.28 58.75 29.18
CA ALA A 477 5.30 57.72 28.84
C ALA A 477 5.36 56.54 29.83
N VAL A 478 4.20 56.03 30.22
CA VAL A 478 4.04 54.98 31.24
C VAL A 478 3.61 53.68 30.57
N ASP A 479 4.39 52.62 30.77
CA ASP A 479 4.02 51.27 30.31
C ASP A 479 3.16 50.56 31.35
N ALA A 480 2.18 49.78 30.89
CA ALA A 480 1.44 48.83 31.70
C ALA A 480 1.47 47.44 31.07
N LEU A 481 1.51 46.42 31.91
CA LEU A 481 1.42 45.02 31.48
C LEU A 481 0.03 44.48 31.78
N ILE A 482 -0.58 43.91 30.76
CA ILE A 482 -1.86 43.21 30.84
C ILE A 482 -1.54 41.72 30.82
N SER A 483 -1.85 41.01 31.90
CA SER A 483 -1.71 39.56 31.93
C SER A 483 -2.88 38.90 31.19
N VAL A 484 -2.57 37.94 30.32
CA VAL A 484 -3.55 37.21 29.53
C VAL A 484 -3.35 35.71 29.79
N SER A 485 -4.31 35.11 30.48
CA SER A 485 -4.31 33.71 30.91
C SER A 485 -5.18 32.85 30.00
N ASN A 486 -4.84 31.58 29.82
CA ASN A 486 -5.74 30.58 29.27
C ASN A 486 -6.53 29.95 30.42
N PHE A 487 -7.73 30.47 30.67
CA PHE A 487 -8.52 30.15 31.85
C PHE A 487 -8.84 28.65 31.93
N GLY A 488 -8.59 28.10 33.12
CA GLY A 488 -8.85 26.70 33.43
C GLY A 488 -7.92 25.70 32.79
N PHE A 489 -6.80 26.12 32.16
CA PHE A 489 -5.90 25.26 31.38
C PHE A 489 -5.63 23.86 31.97
N THR A 490 -5.82 22.84 31.13
CA THR A 490 -5.41 21.45 31.39
C THR A 490 -4.65 20.90 30.18
N ALA A 491 -4.07 19.71 30.29
CA ALA A 491 -3.39 19.06 29.16
C ALA A 491 -4.33 18.77 27.97
N ASP A 492 -5.64 18.71 28.18
CA ASP A 492 -6.65 18.47 27.14
C ASP A 492 -7.32 19.77 26.66
N GLN A 493 -6.70 20.93 26.89
CA GLN A 493 -7.11 22.22 26.34
C GLN A 493 -6.09 22.71 25.32
N ALA A 494 -6.59 23.31 24.24
CA ALA A 494 -5.75 24.00 23.29
C ALA A 494 -4.93 25.08 24.01
N THR A 495 -3.63 25.15 23.72
CA THR A 495 -2.89 26.35 24.10
C THR A 495 -3.43 27.55 23.34
N MET A 496 -3.33 28.73 23.92
CA MET A 496 -3.85 29.95 23.35
C MET A 496 -2.75 30.78 22.71
N ASP A 497 -3.07 31.41 21.58
CA ASP A 497 -2.23 32.38 20.91
C ASP A 497 -2.86 33.78 21.07
N ILE A 498 -2.03 34.81 21.27
CA ILE A 498 -2.41 36.23 21.17
C ILE A 498 -2.02 36.69 19.78
N ASP A 499 -3.01 36.79 18.89
CA ASP A 499 -2.81 37.08 17.48
C ASP A 499 -2.55 38.56 17.23
N SER A 500 -3.32 39.42 17.89
CA SER A 500 -3.18 40.87 17.73
C SER A 500 -3.79 41.65 18.89
N VAL A 501 -3.34 42.90 19.03
CA VAL A 501 -3.87 43.87 20.00
C VAL A 501 -4.21 45.14 19.25
N GLN A 502 -5.46 45.56 19.34
CA GLN A 502 -5.97 46.78 18.71
C GLN A 502 -6.33 47.80 19.79
N ILE A 503 -5.76 49.00 19.69
CA ILE A 503 -6.04 50.13 20.57
C ILE A 503 -6.42 51.32 19.66
N PRO A 504 -7.55 51.99 19.90
CA PRO A 504 -7.93 53.19 19.15
C PRO A 504 -6.82 54.25 19.18
N SER A 505 -6.68 55.01 18.08
CA SER A 505 -5.73 56.12 18.03
C SER A 505 -6.00 57.12 19.15
N GLY A 506 -4.96 57.53 19.87
CA GLY A 506 -5.06 58.42 21.01
C GLY A 506 -3.81 58.33 21.88
N PRO A 507 -3.91 58.68 23.17
CA PRO A 507 -2.75 58.67 24.06
C PRO A 507 -2.33 57.27 24.50
N PHE A 508 -3.11 56.23 24.16
CA PHE A 508 -2.74 54.83 24.39
C PHE A 508 -2.17 54.20 23.12
N SER A 509 -1.14 53.36 23.26
CA SER A 509 -0.53 52.63 22.16
C SER A 509 -0.16 51.20 22.58
N TYR A 510 -0.17 50.29 21.60
CA TYR A 510 0.33 48.94 21.76
C TYR A 510 1.86 48.94 21.60
N VAL A 511 2.57 48.25 22.50
CA VAL A 511 4.04 48.18 22.47
C VAL A 511 4.51 46.80 22.01
N SER A 512 4.04 45.73 22.66
CA SER A 512 4.40 44.34 22.35
C SER A 512 3.50 43.34 23.07
N GLY A 513 3.63 42.04 22.78
CA GLY A 513 2.96 40.98 23.55
C GLY A 513 2.04 40.04 22.77
N THR A 514 2.20 39.93 21.45
CA THR A 514 1.77 38.70 20.76
C THR A 514 2.56 37.52 21.32
N ALA A 515 1.92 36.39 21.55
CA ALA A 515 2.53 35.21 22.13
C ALA A 515 1.79 33.97 21.64
N THR A 516 2.50 32.85 21.51
CA THR A 516 1.90 31.57 21.14
C THR A 516 2.09 30.56 22.26
N GLY A 517 1.21 29.57 22.36
CA GLY A 517 1.40 28.46 23.29
C GLY A 517 1.09 28.79 24.75
N ILE A 518 0.23 29.78 25.02
CA ILE A 518 -0.19 30.14 26.38
C ILE A 518 -1.03 28.99 26.96
N GLY A 519 -0.42 28.27 27.91
CA GLY A 519 -1.04 27.20 28.69
C GLY A 519 -1.27 27.63 30.13
N ALA A 520 -0.66 26.91 31.08
CA ALA A 520 -0.77 27.20 32.51
C ALA A 520 -0.10 28.52 32.93
N THR A 521 0.86 28.99 32.16
CA THR A 521 1.57 30.25 32.41
C THR A 521 0.97 31.36 31.54
N PRO A 522 0.49 32.47 32.13
CA PRO A 522 -0.07 33.58 31.36
C PRO A 522 0.93 34.25 30.43
N GLY A 523 0.44 34.71 29.28
CA GLY A 523 1.13 35.67 28.43
C GLY A 523 1.00 37.10 28.98
N SER A 524 1.67 38.04 28.32
CA SER A 524 1.58 39.46 28.70
C SER A 524 1.53 40.36 27.47
N VAL A 525 0.64 41.35 27.51
CA VAL A 525 0.54 42.44 26.53
C VAL A 525 1.05 43.71 27.18
N ARG A 526 2.01 44.37 26.53
CA ARG A 526 2.53 45.67 26.94
C ARG A 526 1.81 46.78 26.17
N VAL A 527 1.21 47.68 26.92
CA VAL A 527 0.58 48.91 26.41
C VAL A 527 1.29 50.12 27.02
N ARG A 528 1.17 51.26 26.36
CA ARG A 528 1.78 52.52 26.78
C ARG A 528 0.77 53.63 26.77
N PHE A 529 0.83 54.48 27.79
CA PHE A 529 0.14 55.76 27.85
C PHE A 529 1.16 56.90 27.72
N ASP A 530 0.93 57.82 26.79
CA ASP A 530 1.74 59.03 26.61
C ASP A 530 0.97 60.25 27.14
N PRO A 531 1.36 60.84 28.28
CA PRO A 531 0.69 62.01 28.85
C PRO A 531 1.07 63.33 28.17
N THR A 532 1.96 63.31 27.17
CA THR A 532 2.49 64.54 26.54
C THR A 532 1.37 65.36 25.90
N GLY A 533 1.22 66.61 26.35
CA GLY A 533 0.23 67.55 25.82
C GLY A 533 -1.21 67.31 26.28
N LEU A 534 -1.44 66.39 27.22
CA LEU A 534 -2.75 66.14 27.81
C LEU A 534 -2.96 66.95 29.09
N THR A 535 -4.21 67.37 29.36
CA THR A 535 -4.62 68.04 30.61
C THR A 535 -4.88 67.03 31.72
N PRO A 536 -4.83 67.43 33.01
CA PRO A 536 -5.28 66.59 34.12
C PRO A 536 -6.69 66.03 33.89
N GLY A 537 -6.91 64.78 34.29
CA GLY A 537 -8.17 64.06 34.08
C GLY A 537 -7.99 62.55 33.85
N VAL A 538 -9.11 61.86 33.62
CA VAL A 538 -9.15 60.42 33.33
C VAL A 538 -9.32 60.20 31.83
N TYR A 539 -8.41 59.46 31.24
CA TYR A 539 -8.44 59.04 29.84
C TYR A 539 -8.70 57.55 29.77
N THR A 540 -9.62 57.12 28.91
CA THR A 540 -9.94 55.71 28.73
C THR A 540 -9.85 55.26 27.29
N ALA A 541 -9.43 54.01 27.07
CA ALA A 541 -9.46 53.36 25.77
C ALA A 541 -9.69 51.86 25.94
N ALA A 542 -10.39 51.24 24.99
CA ALA A 542 -10.55 49.78 24.95
C ALA A 542 -9.41 49.15 24.14
N ALA A 543 -8.58 48.34 24.79
CA ALA A 543 -7.63 47.45 24.12
C ALA A 543 -8.33 46.13 23.80
N THR A 544 -8.61 45.89 22.52
CA THR A 544 -9.19 44.63 22.04
C THR A 544 -8.06 43.66 21.71
N ILE A 545 -8.02 42.53 22.41
CA ILE A 545 -7.00 41.50 22.24
C ILE A 545 -7.66 40.32 21.53
N ALA A 546 -7.22 40.04 20.31
CA ALA A 546 -7.63 38.86 19.57
C ALA A 546 -6.79 37.66 20.01
N VAL A 547 -7.47 36.58 20.36
CA VAL A 547 -6.85 35.32 20.77
C VAL A 547 -7.39 34.17 19.93
N SER A 548 -6.61 33.13 19.74
CA SER A 548 -7.04 31.91 19.06
C SER A 548 -6.51 30.65 19.74
N ASP A 549 -7.13 29.52 19.39
CA ASP A 549 -6.61 28.20 19.70
C ASP A 549 -5.28 27.96 18.96
N GLU A 550 -4.47 27.03 19.48
CA GLU A 550 -3.33 26.51 18.72
C GLU A 550 -3.75 26.05 17.31
N ASN A 551 -2.84 26.19 16.35
CA ASN A 551 -3.09 25.94 14.93
C ASN A 551 -3.31 24.45 14.59
N VAL A 552 -4.46 23.91 15.01
CA VAL A 552 -4.90 22.52 14.78
C VAL A 552 -6.28 22.50 14.11
N PRO A 553 -6.70 21.38 13.48
CA PRO A 553 -8.01 21.29 12.86
C PRO A 553 -9.15 21.63 13.83
N GLY A 554 -10.03 22.53 13.39
CA GLY A 554 -11.15 23.05 14.18
C GLY A 554 -10.80 24.21 15.12
N ALA A 555 -9.59 24.76 15.05
CA ALA A 555 -9.21 25.97 15.78
C ALA A 555 -10.21 27.12 15.57
N THR A 556 -10.50 27.82 16.66
CA THR A 556 -11.41 28.96 16.73
C THR A 556 -10.67 30.19 17.26
N ALA A 557 -11.26 31.36 17.05
CA ALA A 557 -10.74 32.63 17.55
C ALA A 557 -11.79 33.34 18.42
N ALA A 558 -11.32 34.09 19.40
CA ALA A 558 -12.11 34.87 20.34
C ALA A 558 -11.46 36.24 20.60
N GLN A 559 -12.14 37.08 21.37
CA GLN A 559 -11.64 38.40 21.75
C GLN A 559 -11.92 38.68 23.23
N ILE A 560 -10.96 39.32 23.89
CA ILE A 560 -11.10 39.86 25.24
C ILE A 560 -10.75 41.35 25.22
N VAL A 561 -11.35 42.14 26.13
CA VAL A 561 -11.27 43.60 26.09
C VAL A 561 -10.78 44.17 27.41
N ALA A 562 -9.59 44.78 27.42
CA ALA A 562 -9.11 45.54 28.56
C ALA A 562 -9.46 47.01 28.43
N THR A 563 -10.14 47.58 29.43
CA THR A 563 -10.35 49.02 29.55
C THR A 563 -9.10 49.64 30.17
N LEU A 564 -8.32 50.36 29.37
CA LEU A 564 -7.21 51.17 29.86
C LEU A 564 -7.78 52.43 30.50
N SER A 565 -7.33 52.76 31.71
CA SER A 565 -7.78 53.96 32.43
C SER A 565 -6.56 54.67 32.99
N ALA A 566 -6.14 55.73 32.33
CA ALA A 566 -5.03 56.56 32.77
C ALA A 566 -5.54 57.80 33.48
N THR A 567 -5.09 58.01 34.71
CA THR A 567 -5.36 59.24 35.47
C THR A 567 -4.11 60.12 35.41
N ILE A 568 -4.25 61.29 34.79
CA ILE A 568 -3.27 62.36 34.84
C ILE A 568 -3.65 63.28 36.00
N GLY A 569 -2.79 63.41 37.01
CA GLY A 569 -3.02 64.31 38.15
C GLY A 569 -3.54 63.64 39.43
N GLY A 570 -2.84 62.60 39.91
CA GLY A 570 -3.13 61.95 41.19
C GLY A 570 -1.87 61.53 41.96
N GLY A 571 -0.80 62.33 41.88
CA GLY A 571 0.53 61.95 42.36
C GLY A 571 0.96 62.52 43.72
N ASN A 572 0.12 63.31 44.39
CA ASN A 572 0.41 63.80 45.73
C ASN A 572 -0.90 63.96 46.51
N PRO A 573 -1.16 63.14 47.55
CA PRO A 573 -2.36 63.28 48.39
C PRO A 573 -2.51 64.70 48.96
N ALA A 574 -1.39 65.41 49.09
CA ALA A 574 -1.33 66.77 49.58
C ALA A 574 -1.57 67.86 48.52
N ASP A 575 -1.73 67.52 47.24
CA ASP A 575 -2.18 68.45 46.18
C ASP A 575 -3.72 68.47 46.19
N LEU A 576 -4.26 69.21 47.15
CA LEU A 576 -5.68 69.25 47.48
C LEU A 576 -6.50 70.03 46.44
N ASN A 577 -5.85 70.86 45.62
CA ASN A 577 -6.50 71.64 44.59
C ASN A 577 -6.36 71.03 43.19
N GLY A 578 -5.43 70.08 43.02
CA GLY A 578 -5.22 69.30 41.80
C GLY A 578 -4.47 70.05 40.69
N ASP A 579 -3.71 71.10 41.03
CA ASP A 579 -2.91 71.88 40.08
C ASP A 579 -1.55 71.26 39.75
N GLY A 580 -1.19 70.18 40.44
CA GLY A 580 0.04 69.42 40.25
C GLY A 580 1.22 69.87 41.11
N LEU A 581 1.06 70.84 42.01
CA LEU A 581 2.10 71.33 42.92
C LEU A 581 1.55 71.36 44.36
N VAL A 582 2.30 70.87 45.34
CA VAL A 582 1.89 71.06 46.76
C VAL A 582 2.43 72.37 47.26
N ASN A 583 1.54 73.36 47.31
CA ASN A 583 1.92 74.73 47.58
C ASN A 583 0.96 75.42 48.56
N GLY A 584 1.06 76.75 48.65
CA GLY A 584 0.24 77.55 49.55
C GLY A 584 -1.27 77.43 49.29
N ALA A 585 -1.68 77.10 48.06
CA ALA A 585 -3.08 76.86 47.72
C ALA A 585 -3.62 75.59 48.41
N ASP A 586 -2.85 74.52 48.43
CA ASP A 586 -3.23 73.26 49.08
C ASP A 586 -3.21 73.39 50.59
N LEU A 587 -2.19 74.07 51.13
CA LEU A 587 -2.17 74.42 52.54
C LEU A 587 -3.41 75.21 52.97
N GLY A 588 -3.86 76.14 52.11
CA GLY A 588 -5.08 76.90 52.34
C GLY A 588 -6.33 76.02 52.43
N ILE A 589 -6.41 74.99 51.57
CA ILE A 589 -7.51 74.02 51.60
C ILE A 589 -7.43 73.12 52.84
N LEU A 590 -6.23 72.68 53.23
CA LEU A 590 -6.04 71.87 54.43
C LEU A 590 -6.47 72.64 55.70
N LEU A 591 -6.02 73.89 55.82
CA LEU A 591 -6.38 74.75 56.96
C LEU A 591 -7.88 75.08 56.98
N ALA A 592 -8.54 75.15 55.83
CA ALA A 592 -9.99 75.37 55.76
C ALA A 592 -10.81 74.18 56.29
N GLY A 593 -10.25 72.96 56.23
CA GLY A 593 -10.87 71.74 56.72
C GLY A 593 -10.57 71.40 58.19
N TRP A 594 -9.79 72.23 58.89
CA TRP A 594 -9.22 71.91 60.20
C TRP A 594 -10.27 71.49 61.24
N GLY A 595 -10.06 70.34 61.88
CA GLY A 595 -10.94 69.81 62.92
C GLY A 595 -12.22 69.12 62.40
N ALA A 596 -12.37 68.95 61.08
CA ALA A 596 -13.49 68.25 60.46
C ALA A 596 -12.99 67.06 59.60
N PRO A 597 -13.81 66.02 59.38
CA PRO A 597 -13.52 64.99 58.38
C PRO A 597 -13.63 65.59 56.97
N GLY A 598 -12.80 65.13 56.04
CA GLY A 598 -12.87 65.62 54.66
C GLY A 598 -11.67 65.22 53.81
N PRO A 599 -11.61 65.71 52.56
CA PRO A 599 -10.56 65.33 51.61
C PRO A 599 -9.16 65.81 51.99
N ALA A 600 -9.03 66.66 53.01
CA ALA A 600 -7.74 67.11 53.55
C ALA A 600 -7.23 66.26 54.74
N ASP A 601 -7.96 65.19 55.10
CA ASP A 601 -7.54 64.18 56.08
C ASP A 601 -6.66 63.18 55.35
N LEU A 602 -5.35 63.45 55.35
CA LEU A 602 -4.32 62.78 54.57
C LEU A 602 -3.80 61.52 55.26
N ASP A 603 -3.93 61.40 56.59
CA ASP A 603 -3.59 60.19 57.33
C ASP A 603 -4.79 59.27 57.63
N HIS A 604 -6.00 59.75 57.31
CA HIS A 604 -7.28 59.04 57.39
C HIS A 604 -7.68 58.69 58.84
N ASP A 605 -7.29 59.50 59.83
CA ASP A 605 -7.67 59.31 61.22
C ASP A 605 -9.10 59.80 61.54
N GLY A 606 -9.74 60.45 60.58
CA GLY A 606 -11.11 60.97 60.65
C GLY A 606 -11.20 62.46 60.98
N THR A 607 -10.08 63.17 61.18
CA THR A 607 -10.06 64.61 61.49
C THR A 607 -8.84 65.33 60.90
N VAL A 608 -9.04 66.39 60.11
CA VAL A 608 -7.90 67.20 59.60
C VAL A 608 -7.17 67.92 60.75
N GLY A 609 -5.89 67.63 60.91
CA GLY A 609 -5.07 68.14 62.01
C GLY A 609 -3.58 68.23 61.72
N GLY A 610 -2.79 68.23 62.81
CA GLY A 610 -1.34 68.45 62.76
C GLY A 610 -0.58 67.37 61.98
N SER A 611 -1.09 66.14 61.96
CA SER A 611 -0.51 65.02 61.22
C SER A 611 -0.67 65.21 59.71
N ASP A 612 -1.85 65.63 59.25
CA ASP A 612 -2.11 65.94 57.83
C ASP A 612 -1.27 67.12 57.35
N LEU A 613 -1.15 68.15 58.19
CA LEU A 613 -0.28 69.28 57.89
C LEU A 613 1.18 68.85 57.74
N ALA A 614 1.64 67.91 58.57
CA ALA A 614 3.00 67.38 58.47
C ALA A 614 3.19 66.56 57.18
N ILE A 615 2.18 65.81 56.74
CA ILE A 615 2.18 65.09 55.46
C ILE A 615 2.22 66.10 54.30
N LEU A 616 1.39 67.15 54.33
CA LEU A 616 1.35 68.16 53.29
C LEU A 616 2.68 68.94 53.18
N LEU A 617 3.25 69.37 54.30
CA LEU A 617 4.54 70.04 54.31
C LEU A 617 5.71 69.11 53.94
N GLY A 618 5.62 67.83 54.30
CA GLY A 618 6.61 66.82 53.92
C GLY A 618 6.63 66.54 52.42
N LEU A 619 5.55 66.89 51.73
CA LEU A 619 5.37 66.72 50.30
C LEU A 619 5.34 68.07 49.55
N TRP A 620 5.77 69.15 50.20
CA TRP A 620 5.80 70.52 49.66
C TRP A 620 6.78 70.65 48.48
N GLY A 621 6.30 71.17 47.36
CA GLY A 621 7.09 71.28 46.14
C GLY A 621 6.24 71.34 44.89
#